data_AF-A0A8H9L9P0-F1
#
_entry.id   AF-A0A8H9L9P0-F1
#
_cell.length_a   1.000
_cell.length_b   1.000
_cell.length_c   1.000
_cell.angle_alpha   90.00
_cell.angle_beta   90.00
_cell.angle_gamma   90.00
#
_symmetry.space_group_name_H-M   'P 1'
#
loop_
_entity.id
_entity.type
_entity.pdbx_description
1 polymer ?
#
loop_
_entity_poly.entity_id
_entity_poly.type
_entity_poly.pdbx_seq_one_letter_code
_entity_poly.pdbx_strand_id
1 'polypeptide(L)'
;MSAASILPSDIVSLRMSHCRAEHAAREAQYHLAVLHYRTCLEAAERREDCRAVEFFALKLAGCYDQMGLNAKAASFRALAGGESPLLG
;
A
#
# COMPACT_ATOMS: atom_id res chain seq x y z
N MET A 1 -27.24 -13.04 -21.63
CA MET A 1 -25.97 -12.39 -21.27
C MET A 1 -26.23 -11.59 -19.99
N SER A 2 -25.98 -12.18 -18.83
CA SER A 2 -26.28 -11.53 -17.54
C SER A 2 -25.08 -10.72 -17.07
N ALA A 3 -25.33 -9.45 -16.75
CA ALA A 3 -24.35 -8.53 -16.22
C ALA A 3 -23.69 -9.12 -14.97
N ALA A 4 -22.37 -9.32 -15.02
CA ALA A 4 -21.58 -9.63 -13.86
C ALA A 4 -21.67 -8.45 -12.90
N SER A 5 -22.35 -8.67 -11.77
CA SER A 5 -22.39 -7.77 -10.64
C SER A 5 -20.97 -7.28 -10.33
N ILE A 6 -20.73 -5.97 -10.45
CA ILE A 6 -19.47 -5.35 -10.05
C ILE A 6 -19.29 -5.66 -8.56
N LEU A 7 -18.34 -6.55 -8.26
CA LEU A 7 -18.28 -7.34 -7.04
C LEU A 7 -18.14 -6.48 -5.76
N PRO A 8 -19.05 -6.63 -4.78
CA PRO A 8 -18.85 -6.16 -3.40
C PRO A 8 -17.63 -6.80 -2.70
N SER A 9 -17.07 -7.88 -3.26
CA SER A 9 -15.94 -8.61 -2.65
C SER A 9 -14.63 -7.81 -2.65
N ASP A 10 -14.48 -6.81 -3.52
CA ASP A 10 -13.22 -6.08 -3.68
C ASP A 10 -13.00 -5.08 -2.54
N ILE A 11 -14.04 -4.38 -2.06
CA ILE A 11 -13.90 -3.40 -0.98
C ILE A 11 -13.73 -4.04 0.40
N VAL A 12 -14.41 -5.16 0.67
CA VAL A 12 -14.27 -5.89 1.94
C VAL A 12 -12.86 -6.48 2.04
N SER A 13 -12.37 -7.10 0.96
CA SER A 13 -11.02 -7.68 0.92
C SER A 13 -9.94 -6.61 1.13
N LEU A 14 -10.11 -5.44 0.49
CA LEU A 14 -9.20 -4.31 0.66
C LEU A 14 -9.18 -3.80 2.10
N ARG A 15 -10.36 -3.62 2.71
CA ARG A 15 -10.48 -3.22 4.12
C ARG A 15 -9.84 -4.23 5.07
N MET A 16 -10.07 -5.52 4.84
CA MET A 16 -9.46 -6.58 5.64
C MET A 16 -7.94 -6.60 5.50
N SER A 17 -7.41 -6.37 4.29
CA SER A 17 -5.96 -6.23 4.09
C SER A 17 -5.39 -5.05 4.87
N HIS A 18 -6.05 -3.89 4.80
CA HIS A 18 -5.62 -2.71 5.55
C HIS A 18 -5.65 -2.94 7.07
N CYS A 19 -6.73 -3.52 7.62
CA CYS A 19 -6.81 -3.85 9.04
C CYS A 19 -5.70 -4.81 9.49
N ARG A 20 -5.38 -5.83 8.67
CA ARG A 20 -4.27 -6.74 8.95
C ARG A 20 -2.91 -6.04 8.90
N ALA A 21 -2.71 -5.14 7.94
CA ALA A 21 -1.49 -4.36 7.82
C ALA A 21 -1.28 -3.47 9.05
N GLU A 22 -2.31 -2.76 9.48
CA GLU A 22 -2.30 -1.90 10.66
C GLU A 22 -2.03 -2.70 11.95
N HIS A 23 -2.67 -3.85 12.10
CA HIS A 23 -2.40 -4.72 13.25
C HIS A 23 -0.95 -5.22 13.26
N ALA A 24 -0.46 -5.76 12.15
CA ALA A 24 0.93 -6.23 12.04
C ALA A 24 1.94 -5.11 12.30
N ALA A 25 1.68 -3.88 11.82
CA ALA A 25 2.54 -2.73 12.07
C ALA A 25 2.60 -2.35 13.56
N ARG A 26 1.45 -2.41 14.27
CA ARG A 26 1.39 -2.15 15.71
C ARG A 26 2.14 -3.20 16.54
N GLU A 27 2.08 -4.47 16.11
CA GLU A 27 2.80 -5.58 16.74
C GLU A 27 4.28 -5.69 16.30
N ALA A 28 4.82 -4.66 15.63
CA ALA A 28 6.18 -4.64 15.07
C ALA A 28 6.51 -5.78 14.08
N GLN A 29 5.49 -6.43 13.52
CA GLN A 29 5.61 -7.45 12.48
C GLN A 29 5.71 -6.79 11.09
N TYR A 30 6.74 -5.97 10.89
CA TYR A 30 6.84 -5.08 9.72
C TYR A 30 6.87 -5.81 8.37
N HIS A 31 7.42 -7.02 8.32
CA HIS A 31 7.41 -7.85 7.11
C HIS A 31 5.98 -8.23 6.69
N LEU A 32 5.12 -8.56 7.66
CA LEU A 32 3.72 -8.89 7.42
C LEU A 32 2.89 -7.63 7.12
N ALA A 33 3.20 -6.52 7.80
CA ALA A 33 2.60 -5.22 7.50
C ALA A 33 2.86 -4.80 6.04
N VAL A 34 4.11 -4.93 5.58
CA VAL A 34 4.51 -4.65 4.19
C VAL A 34 3.74 -5.51 3.20
N LEU A 35 3.60 -6.82 3.47
CA LEU A 35 2.85 -7.72 2.60
C LEU A 35 1.43 -7.20 2.36
N HIS A 36 0.72 -6.84 3.44
CA HIS A 36 -0.66 -6.39 3.36
C HIS A 36 -0.82 -4.96 2.82
N TYR A 37 0.10 -4.03 3.15
CA TYR A 37 0.09 -2.69 2.59
C TYR A 37 0.37 -2.69 1.08
N ARG A 38 1.22 -3.60 0.57
CA ARG A 38 1.45 -3.72 -0.88
C ARG A 38 0.17 -4.13 -1.63
N THR A 39 -0.60 -5.06 -1.09
CA THR A 39 -1.91 -5.40 -1.66
C THR A 39 -2.86 -4.20 -1.69
N CYS A 40 -2.82 -3.35 -0.66
CA CYS A 40 -3.61 -2.11 -0.63
C CYS A 40 -3.12 -1.07 -1.64
N LEU A 41 -1.80 -0.91 -1.78
CA LEU A 41 -1.18 0.00 -2.77
C LEU A 41 -1.54 -0.42 -4.20
N GLU A 42 -1.37 -1.69 -4.55
CA GLU A 42 -1.72 -2.23 -5.88
C GLU A 42 -3.21 -2.05 -6.20
N ALA A 43 -4.09 -2.12 -5.20
CA ALA A 43 -5.50 -1.83 -5.38
C ALA A 43 -5.78 -0.34 -5.57
N ALA A 44 -5.04 0.54 -4.87
CA ALA A 44 -5.14 1.98 -5.03
C ALA A 44 -4.65 2.43 -6.42
N GLU A 45 -3.52 1.90 -6.89
CA GLU A 45 -2.96 2.15 -8.23
C GLU A 45 -3.95 1.72 -9.32
N ARG A 46 -4.53 0.51 -9.23
CA ARG A 46 -5.53 0.03 -10.18
C ARG A 46 -6.82 0.87 -10.23
N ARG A 47 -7.12 1.59 -9.14
CA ARG A 47 -8.28 2.48 -9.04
C ARG A 47 -7.94 3.93 -9.35
N GLU A 48 -6.68 4.21 -9.66
CA GLU A 48 -6.16 5.56 -9.91
C GLU A 48 -6.43 6.53 -8.74
N ASP A 49 -6.51 6.01 -7.51
CA ASP A 49 -6.75 6.81 -6.31
C ASP A 49 -5.41 7.34 -5.79
N CYS A 50 -4.98 8.50 -6.29
CA CYS A 50 -3.71 9.13 -5.93
C CYS A 50 -3.55 9.28 -4.41
N ARG A 51 -4.61 9.66 -3.69
CA ARG A 51 -4.54 9.85 -2.24
C ARG A 51 -4.31 8.53 -1.50
N ALA A 52 -4.97 7.46 -1.94
CA ALA A 52 -4.74 6.15 -1.36
C ALA A 52 -3.33 5.61 -1.71
N VAL A 53 -2.83 5.87 -2.92
CA VAL A 53 -1.46 5.53 -3.33
C VAL A 53 -0.45 6.23 -2.41
N GLU A 54 -0.56 7.54 -2.25
CA GLU A 54 0.30 8.33 -1.36
C GLU A 54 0.27 7.79 0.08
N PHE A 55 -0.94 7.55 0.61
CA PHE A 55 -1.12 7.02 1.95
C PHE A 55 -0.42 5.67 2.15
N PHE A 56 -0.66 4.70 1.26
CA PHE A 56 -0.07 3.37 1.39
C PHE A 56 1.44 3.36 1.11
N ALA A 57 1.91 4.22 0.20
CA ALA A 57 3.34 4.41 -0.04
C ALA A 57 4.05 4.96 1.22
N LEU A 58 3.48 5.94 1.91
CA LEU A 58 4.06 6.43 3.18
C LEU A 58 4.06 5.36 4.28
N LYS A 59 3.00 4.55 4.38
CA LYS A 59 2.94 3.42 5.32
C LYS A 59 4.03 2.38 5.04
N LEU A 60 4.27 2.06 3.77
CA LEU A 60 5.35 1.17 3.34
C LEU A 60 6.72 1.75 3.65
N ALA A 61 6.92 3.04 3.37
CA ALA A 61 8.17 3.73 3.71
C ALA A 61 8.47 3.60 5.21
N GLY A 62 7.50 3.91 6.07
CA GLY A 62 7.65 3.78 7.52
C GLY A 62 7.99 2.36 7.96
N CYS A 63 7.36 1.33 7.38
CA CYS A 63 7.70 -0.05 7.69
C CYS A 63 9.13 -0.41 7.27
N TYR A 64 9.60 0.07 6.12
CA TYR A 64 10.97 -0.17 5.66
C TYR A 64 12.01 0.56 6.52
N ASP A 65 11.72 1.76 7.01
CA ASP A 65 12.59 2.46 7.97
C ASP A 65 12.76 1.66 9.27
N GLN A 66 11.67 1.13 9.83
CA GLN A 66 11.72 0.34 11.05
C GLN A 66 12.55 -0.95 10.89
N MET A 67 12.68 -1.44 9.66
CA MET A 67 13.55 -2.58 9.31
C MET A 67 14.98 -2.18 8.93
N GLY A 68 15.33 -0.89 8.96
CA GLY A 68 16.64 -0.38 8.54
C GLY A 68 16.87 -0.34 7.03
N LEU A 69 15.81 -0.52 6.23
CA LEU A 69 15.85 -0.56 4.76
C LEU A 69 15.63 0.83 4.15
N ASN A 70 16.46 1.79 4.56
CA ASN A 70 16.26 3.22 4.32
C ASN A 70 16.18 3.60 2.82
N ALA A 71 16.98 2.95 1.96
CA ALA A 71 16.96 3.20 0.52
C ALA A 71 15.59 2.82 -0.08
N LYS A 72 15.01 1.71 0.38
CA LYS A 72 13.69 1.25 -0.04
C LYS A 72 12.59 2.11 0.54
N ALA A 73 12.75 2.61 1.77
CA ALA A 73 11.83 3.58 2.33
C ALA A 73 11.82 4.87 1.49
N ALA A 74 12.98 5.37 1.08
CA ALA A 74 13.09 6.56 0.24
C ALA A 74 12.35 6.43 -1.10
N SER A 75 12.43 5.27 -1.78
CA SER A 75 11.69 5.07 -3.03
C SER A 75 10.17 5.15 -2.84
N PHE A 76 9.64 4.66 -1.71
CA PHE A 76 8.22 4.78 -1.42
C PHE A 76 7.82 6.19 -0.97
N ARG A 77 8.71 6.95 -0.32
CA ARG A 77 8.44 8.37 -0.06
C ARG A 77 8.40 9.18 -1.35
N ALA A 78 9.28 8.90 -2.31
CA ALA A 78 9.26 9.53 -3.63
C ALA A 78 7.94 9.23 -4.36
N LEU A 79 7.49 7.97 -4.34
CA LEU A 79 6.19 7.56 -4.89
C LEU A 79 5.03 8.35 -4.25
N ALA A 80 5.07 8.59 -2.94
CA ALA A 80 4.07 9.39 -2.25
C ALA A 80 4.17 10.91 -2.50
N GLY A 81 5.30 11.39 -3.02
CA GLY A 81 5.52 12.80 -3.33
C GLY A 81 5.02 13.23 -4.71
N GLY A 82 4.48 12.31 -5.51
CA GLY A 82 4.08 12.59 -6.89
C GLY A 82 5.25 12.82 -7.86
N GLU A 83 6.49 12.73 -7.37
CA GLU A 83 7.66 12.64 -8.24
C GLU A 83 7.72 11.20 -8.76
N SER A 84 7.07 10.97 -9.91
CA SER A 84 7.55 9.93 -10.81
C SER A 84 9.06 10.13 -10.92
N PRO A 85 9.90 9.14 -10.57
CA PRO A 85 11.30 9.23 -10.92
C PRO A 85 11.30 9.31 -12.44
N LEU A 86 11.60 10.50 -12.96
CA LEU A 86 12.03 10.68 -14.34
C LEU A 86 13.27 9.80 -14.47
N LEU A 87 13.03 8.55 -14.89
CA LEU A 87 14.04 7.64 -15.39
C LEU A 87 14.73 8.37 -16.54
N GLY A 88 16.05 8.49 -16.42
CA GLY A 88 16.93 9.18 -17.37
C GLY A 88 17.06 8.50 -18.72
#